data_AF-A0AAD7IIW3-F1
#
_entry.id   AF-A0AAD7IIW3-F1
#
_cell.length_a   1.000
_cell.length_b   1.000
_cell.length_c   1.000
_cell.angle_alpha   90.00
_cell.angle_beta   90.00
_cell.angle_gamma   90.00
#
_symmetry.space_group_name_H-M   'P 1'
#
loop_
_entity.id
_entity.type
_entity.pdbx_description
1 polymer ?
#
loop_
_entity_poly.entity_id
_entity_poly.type
_entity_poly.pdbx_seq_one_letter_code
_entity_poly.pdbx_strand_id
1 'polypeptide(L)'
;EARSISEYARWLEGEVAASKPKEMSKEEIRAAAGRLRGACVSGIKKQMVWKPSCKTGGAKWSYDGVCADPVIFGALLKLAAPPKWNAQRYTVPEFEAFIGSIDASVRYDDLELVGNVNVRYQAAEGTFKMSGSYGAPRHMSK
;
A
#
# COMPACT_ATOMS: atom_id res chain seq x y z
N GLU A 1 -1.72 36.35 -25.33
CA GLU A 1 -2.98 35.76 -25.83
C GLU A 1 -3.35 34.60 -24.92
N ALA A 2 -4.54 34.64 -24.31
CA ALA A 2 -5.02 33.56 -23.45
C ALA A 2 -5.69 32.50 -24.33
N ARG A 3 -5.20 31.26 -24.30
CA ARG A 3 -5.82 30.12 -24.99
C ARG A 3 -7.28 30.01 -24.55
N SER A 4 -8.19 29.80 -25.51
CA SER A 4 -9.61 29.62 -25.21
C SER A 4 -9.82 28.39 -24.32
N ILE A 5 -10.75 28.46 -23.37
CA ILE A 5 -11.08 27.33 -22.49
C ILE A 5 -11.44 26.08 -23.31
N SER A 6 -12.05 26.26 -24.49
CA SER A 6 -12.39 25.18 -25.41
C SER A 6 -11.15 24.53 -26.05
N GLU A 7 -10.12 25.31 -26.38
CA GLU A 7 -8.86 24.80 -26.93
C GLU A 7 -8.05 24.08 -25.85
N TYR A 8 -8.07 24.60 -24.63
CA TYR A 8 -7.44 23.95 -23.48
C TYR A 8 -8.12 22.63 -23.12
N ALA A 9 -9.46 22.56 -23.16
CA ALA A 9 -10.20 21.33 -22.96
C ALA A 9 -9.88 20.27 -24.02
N ARG A 10 -9.83 20.64 -25.31
CA ARG A 10 -9.43 19.72 -26.40
C ARG A 10 -8.00 19.22 -26.25
N TRP A 11 -7.09 20.08 -25.78
CA TRP A 11 -5.70 19.70 -25.54
C TRP A 11 -5.59 18.69 -24.39
N LEU A 12 -6.31 18.91 -23.28
CA LEU A 12 -6.38 17.97 -22.17
C LEU A 12 -7.02 16.63 -22.58
N GLU A 13 -8.09 16.63 -23.36
CA GLU A 13 -8.69 15.40 -23.90
C GLU A 13 -7.71 14.65 -24.80
N GLY A 14 -6.88 15.37 -25.57
CA GLY A 14 -5.80 14.78 -26.36
C GLY A 14 -4.70 14.11 -25.53
N GLU A 15 -4.29 14.72 -24.41
CA GLU A 15 -3.32 14.13 -23.48
C GLU A 15 -3.89 12.93 -22.71
N VAL A 16 -5.17 12.98 -22.33
CA VAL A 16 -5.88 11.85 -21.70
C VAL A 16 -6.06 10.70 -22.68
N ALA A 17 -6.38 10.98 -23.96
CA ALA A 17 -6.51 9.95 -25.00
C ALA A 17 -5.16 9.36 -25.44
N ALA A 18 -4.07 10.13 -25.36
CA ALA A 18 -2.70 9.66 -25.59
C ALA A 18 -2.17 8.83 -24.42
N SER A 19 -2.74 9.01 -23.22
CA SER A 19 -2.50 8.18 -22.04
C SER A 19 -3.31 6.87 -22.10
N LYS A 20 -3.33 6.19 -23.25
CA LYS A 20 -3.73 4.78 -23.27
C LYS A 20 -2.77 4.01 -22.35
N PRO A 21 -3.27 3.13 -21.47
CA PRO A 21 -2.41 2.32 -20.64
C PRO A 21 -1.48 1.54 -21.56
N LYS A 22 -0.20 1.90 -21.56
CA LYS A 22 0.85 1.10 -22.16
C LYS A 22 0.63 -0.31 -21.62
N GLU A 23 0.46 -1.30 -22.49
CA GLU A 23 0.51 -2.71 -22.10
C GLU A 23 1.91 -2.93 -21.51
N MET A 24 2.04 -2.64 -20.21
CA MET A 24 3.30 -2.78 -19.51
C MET A 24 3.69 -4.23 -19.61
N SER A 25 4.95 -4.47 -19.96
CA SER A 25 5.47 -5.82 -19.96
C SER A 25 5.33 -6.40 -18.54
N LYS A 26 5.24 -7.74 -18.43
CA LYS A 26 5.15 -8.40 -17.11
C LYS A 26 6.29 -8.01 -16.18
N GLU A 27 7.44 -7.68 -16.75
CA GLU A 27 8.64 -7.22 -16.03
C GLU A 27 8.47 -5.79 -15.50
N GLU A 28 7.89 -4.88 -16.30
CA GLU A 28 7.57 -3.52 -15.88
C GLU A 28 6.55 -3.50 -14.74
N ILE A 29 5.52 -4.36 -14.82
CA ILE A 29 4.51 -4.53 -13.75
C ILE A 29 5.20 -5.00 -12.47
N ARG A 30 6.09 -5.99 -12.55
CA ARG A 30 6.83 -6.51 -11.39
C ARG A 30 7.75 -5.45 -10.79
N ALA A 31 8.43 -4.67 -11.63
CA ALA A 31 9.30 -3.57 -11.18
C ALA A 31 8.50 -2.44 -10.53
N ALA A 32 7.33 -2.10 -11.07
CA ALA A 32 6.42 -1.11 -10.48
C ALA A 32 5.85 -1.60 -9.15
N ALA A 33 5.43 -2.86 -9.07
CA ALA A 33 4.97 -3.48 -7.82
C ALA A 33 6.10 -3.54 -6.78
N GLY A 34 7.35 -3.76 -7.20
CA GLY A 34 8.54 -3.70 -6.33
C GLY A 34 8.79 -2.30 -5.76
N ARG A 35 8.67 -1.26 -6.59
CA ARG A 35 8.77 0.14 -6.13
C ARG A 35 7.64 0.49 -5.17
N LEU A 36 6.41 0.10 -5.49
CA LEU A 36 5.24 0.31 -4.65
C LEU A 36 5.38 -0.39 -3.29
N ARG A 37 5.87 -1.63 -3.31
CA ARG A 37 6.20 -2.40 -2.10
C ARG A 37 7.19 -1.67 -1.21
N GLY A 38 8.29 -1.17 -1.77
CA GLY A 38 9.29 -0.40 -1.03
C GLY A 38 8.70 0.86 -0.40
N ALA A 39 7.84 1.56 -1.13
CA ALA A 39 7.12 2.73 -0.61
C ALA A 39 6.17 2.36 0.54
N CYS A 40 5.39 1.28 0.41
CA CYS A 40 4.51 0.79 1.47
C CYS A 40 5.30 0.42 2.73
N VAL A 41 6.36 -0.38 2.60
CA VAL A 41 7.19 -0.80 3.75
C VAL A 41 7.79 0.42 4.45
N SER A 42 8.42 1.32 3.69
CA SER A 42 9.00 2.54 4.28
C SER A 42 7.94 3.43 4.93
N GLY A 43 6.79 3.60 4.29
CA GLY A 43 5.68 4.40 4.79
C GLY A 43 5.09 3.85 6.07
N ILE A 44 4.86 2.53 6.16
CA ILE A 44 4.34 1.87 7.36
C ILE A 44 5.37 1.91 8.48
N LYS A 45 6.64 1.57 8.21
CA LYS A 45 7.73 1.62 9.22
C LYS A 45 7.87 3.01 9.83
N LYS A 46 7.74 4.09 9.04
CA LYS A 46 7.76 5.47 9.55
C LYS A 46 6.63 5.80 10.53
N GLN A 47 5.50 5.09 10.47
CA GLN A 47 4.39 5.28 11.40
C GLN A 47 4.50 4.42 12.67
N MET A 48 5.47 3.50 12.72
CA MET A 48 5.76 2.63 13.86
C MET A 48 6.66 3.34 14.86
N VAL A 49 6.09 4.30 15.58
CA VAL A 49 6.74 5.01 16.68
C VAL A 49 6.27 4.41 18.00
N TRP A 50 7.15 4.35 18.99
CA TRP A 50 6.78 3.88 20.33
C TRP A 50 5.58 4.66 20.89
N LYS A 51 4.55 3.92 21.34
CA LYS A 51 3.38 4.44 22.04
C LYS A 51 3.13 3.58 23.28
N PRO A 52 2.50 4.10 24.34
CA PRO A 52 2.15 3.28 25.51
C PRO A 52 1.33 2.03 25.16
N SER A 53 0.45 2.13 24.15
CA SER A 53 -0.35 1.01 23.63
C SER A 53 0.47 -0.05 22.86
N CYS A 54 1.74 0.20 22.54
CA CYS A 54 2.63 -0.81 21.95
C CYS A 54 2.86 -1.98 22.93
N LYS A 55 2.85 -1.72 24.25
CA LYS A 55 2.99 -2.77 25.28
C LYS A 55 1.90 -3.84 25.22
N THR A 56 0.70 -3.45 24.78
CA THR A 56 -0.46 -4.36 24.68
C THR A 56 -0.74 -4.79 23.23
N GLY A 57 0.07 -4.36 22.25
CA GLY A 57 -0.17 -4.62 20.82
C GLY A 57 -1.31 -3.79 20.21
N GLY A 58 -1.71 -2.69 20.87
CA GLY A 58 -2.89 -1.91 20.50
C GLY A 58 -2.62 -0.68 19.63
N ALA A 59 -1.35 -0.36 19.33
CA ALA A 59 -1.01 0.83 18.54
C ALA A 59 -1.49 0.67 17.09
N LYS A 60 -2.10 1.70 16.51
CA LYS A 60 -2.67 1.66 15.15
C LYS A 60 -1.78 2.35 14.14
N TRP A 61 -1.81 1.84 12.92
CA TRP A 61 -1.19 2.42 11.74
C TRP A 61 -2.19 2.46 10.57
N SER A 62 -2.02 3.44 9.68
CA SER A 62 -2.85 3.63 8.50
C SER A 62 -1.99 4.25 7.41
N TYR A 63 -1.67 3.48 6.39
CA TYR A 63 -0.93 3.93 5.23
C TYR A 63 -1.87 4.03 4.03
N ASP A 64 -1.98 5.24 3.50
CA ASP A 64 -2.75 5.55 2.29
C ASP A 64 -1.76 5.79 1.14
N GLY A 65 -2.10 5.33 -0.05
CA GLY A 65 -1.25 5.46 -1.24
C GLY A 65 -2.03 5.43 -2.54
N VAL A 66 -1.33 5.71 -3.63
CA VAL A 66 -1.90 5.77 -4.98
C VAL A 66 -1.26 4.69 -5.86
N CYS A 67 -2.10 3.90 -6.50
CA CYS A 67 -1.77 2.93 -7.54
C CYS A 67 -2.88 2.95 -8.60
N ALA A 68 -2.65 3.77 -9.64
CA ALA A 68 -3.61 3.98 -10.73
C ALA A 68 -3.91 2.69 -11.53
N ASP A 69 -2.97 1.76 -11.59
CA ASP A 69 -3.14 0.49 -12.31
C ASP A 69 -3.53 -0.65 -11.34
N PRO A 70 -4.74 -1.23 -11.47
CA PRO A 70 -5.20 -2.37 -10.68
C PRO A 70 -4.33 -3.63 -10.85
N VAL A 71 -3.69 -3.80 -12.01
CA VAL A 71 -2.84 -4.96 -12.30
C VAL A 71 -1.56 -4.89 -11.48
N ILE A 72 -0.97 -3.70 -11.35
CA ILE A 72 0.23 -3.48 -10.50
C ILE A 72 -0.11 -3.74 -9.03
N PHE A 73 -1.27 -3.27 -8.56
CA PHE A 73 -1.71 -3.54 -7.19
C PHE A 73 -2.02 -5.02 -6.97
N GLY A 74 -2.62 -5.71 -7.94
CA GLY A 74 -2.79 -7.16 -7.93
C GLY A 74 -1.45 -7.89 -7.82
N ALA A 75 -0.46 -7.47 -8.62
CA ALA A 75 0.89 -8.02 -8.60
C ALA A 75 1.61 -7.79 -7.25
N LEU A 76 1.36 -6.65 -6.58
CA LEU A 76 1.87 -6.39 -5.23
C LEU A 76 1.42 -7.47 -4.23
N LEU A 77 0.13 -7.81 -4.28
CA LEU A 77 -0.50 -8.84 -3.43
C LEU A 77 -0.34 -10.27 -3.97
N LYS A 78 0.48 -10.46 -5.02
CA LYS A 78 0.66 -11.75 -5.71
C LYS A 78 -0.66 -12.38 -6.19
N LEU A 79 -1.65 -11.55 -6.51
CA LEU A 79 -2.92 -12.00 -7.09
C LEU A 79 -2.75 -12.27 -8.59
N ALA A 80 -3.36 -13.35 -9.08
CA ALA A 80 -3.34 -13.69 -10.51
C ALA A 80 -4.20 -12.75 -11.37
N ALA A 81 -5.11 -12.00 -10.74
CA ALA A 81 -5.99 -11.03 -11.39
C ALA A 81 -6.07 -9.75 -10.56
N PRO A 82 -6.50 -8.62 -11.17
CA PRO A 82 -6.79 -7.40 -10.42
C PRO A 82 -7.75 -7.65 -9.25
N PRO A 83 -7.61 -6.91 -8.13
CA PRO A 83 -8.51 -7.05 -7.00
C PRO A 83 -9.95 -6.75 -7.43
N LYS A 84 -10.85 -7.71 -7.22
CA LYS A 84 -12.30 -7.54 -7.43
C LYS A 84 -13.03 -7.05 -6.19
N TRP A 85 -12.33 -6.96 -5.06
CA TRP A 85 -12.86 -6.57 -3.77
C TRP A 85 -12.49 -5.13 -3.44
N ASN A 86 -13.33 -4.46 -2.65
CA ASN A 86 -13.06 -3.11 -2.14
C ASN A 86 -12.23 -3.13 -0.86
N ALA A 87 -12.39 -4.15 -0.02
CA ALA A 87 -11.64 -4.36 1.20
C ALA A 87 -11.43 -5.85 1.47
N GLN A 88 -10.22 -6.24 1.86
CA GLN A 88 -9.87 -7.59 2.24
C GLN A 88 -9.04 -7.59 3.51
N ARG A 89 -9.27 -8.59 4.36
CA ARG A 89 -8.54 -8.79 5.60
C ARG A 89 -7.51 -9.89 5.41
N TYR A 90 -6.29 -9.61 5.83
CA TYR A 90 -5.17 -10.55 5.81
C TYR A 90 -4.63 -10.73 7.23
N THR A 91 -4.12 -11.90 7.52
CA THR A 91 -3.28 -12.12 8.69
C THR A 91 -1.92 -11.43 8.48
N VAL A 92 -1.21 -11.10 9.55
CA VAL A 92 0.17 -10.56 9.46
C VAL A 92 1.10 -11.45 8.61
N PRO A 93 1.18 -12.78 8.84
CA PRO A 93 2.10 -13.62 8.04
C PRO A 93 1.75 -13.65 6.54
N GLU A 94 0.46 -13.64 6.17
CA GLU A 94 0.06 -13.53 4.77
C GLU A 94 0.49 -12.18 4.18
N PHE A 95 0.24 -11.10 4.90
CA PHE A 95 0.60 -9.75 4.48
C PHE A 95 2.11 -9.59 4.29
N GLU A 96 2.91 -10.12 5.22
CA GLU A 96 4.36 -10.11 5.12
C GLU A 96 4.88 -11.02 4.00
N ALA A 97 4.22 -12.14 3.70
CA ALA A 97 4.53 -12.95 2.53
C ALA A 97 4.30 -12.18 1.21
N PHE A 98 3.36 -11.24 1.20
CA PHE A 98 3.07 -10.41 0.03
C PHE A 98 3.94 -9.20 -0.09
N ILE A 99 4.25 -8.46 0.99
CA ILE A 99 4.93 -7.16 0.95
C ILE A 99 6.38 -7.25 1.44
N GLY A 100 6.67 -8.17 2.35
CA GLY A 100 7.94 -8.27 3.07
C GLY A 100 7.75 -8.01 4.57
N SER A 101 8.79 -8.29 5.35
CA SER A 101 8.75 -8.10 6.80
C SER A 101 8.67 -6.62 7.18
N ILE A 102 7.80 -6.31 8.14
CA ILE A 102 7.57 -4.95 8.64
C ILE A 102 7.82 -4.92 10.14
N ASP A 103 9.08 -4.62 10.46
CA ASP A 103 9.63 -4.41 11.78
C ASP A 103 10.19 -2.97 11.91
N ALA A 104 10.18 -2.41 13.12
CA ALA A 104 10.83 -1.13 13.41
C ALA A 104 11.55 -1.18 14.76
N SER A 105 12.86 -0.88 14.75
CA SER A 105 13.65 -0.88 15.98
C SER A 105 13.49 0.45 16.74
N VAL A 106 13.30 0.36 18.06
CA VAL A 106 13.28 1.50 18.98
C VAL A 106 14.33 1.29 20.08
N ARG A 107 14.59 2.32 20.89
CA ARG A 107 15.76 2.37 21.79
C ARG A 107 15.95 1.15 22.72
N TYR A 108 14.86 0.49 23.11
CA TYR A 108 14.87 -0.60 24.09
C TYR A 108 14.02 -1.80 23.68
N ASP A 109 13.49 -1.81 22.45
CA ASP A 109 12.54 -2.82 21.99
C ASP A 109 12.49 -2.82 20.46
N ASP A 110 11.86 -3.85 19.88
CA ASP A 110 11.49 -3.86 18.47
C ASP A 110 9.96 -3.81 18.35
N LEU A 111 9.46 -3.24 17.27
CA LEU A 111 8.03 -3.16 16.99
C LEU A 111 7.70 -4.05 15.81
N GLU A 112 6.65 -4.86 15.95
CA GLU A 112 6.14 -5.76 14.92
C GLU A 112 4.66 -5.51 14.65
N LEU A 113 4.19 -5.93 13.48
CA LEU A 113 2.76 -5.92 13.17
C LEU A 113 2.02 -6.96 14.01
N VAL A 114 0.84 -6.59 14.53
CA VAL A 114 0.03 -7.46 15.40
C VAL A 114 -1.42 -7.50 14.90
N GLY A 115 -2.02 -8.68 15.00
CA GLY A 115 -3.43 -8.91 14.67
C GLY A 115 -3.66 -9.13 13.18
N ASN A 116 -4.61 -8.40 12.61
CA ASN A 116 -4.96 -8.50 11.19
C ASN A 116 -4.76 -7.16 10.48
N VAL A 117 -4.40 -7.24 9.22
CA VAL A 117 -4.24 -6.10 8.32
C VAL A 117 -5.45 -6.00 7.42
N ASN A 118 -6.02 -4.80 7.32
CA ASN A 118 -7.08 -4.47 6.38
C ASN A 118 -6.47 -3.73 5.19
N VAL A 119 -6.64 -4.31 4.00
CA VAL A 119 -6.21 -3.74 2.74
C VAL A 119 -7.45 -3.34 1.97
N ARG A 120 -7.53 -2.08 1.54
CA ARG A 120 -8.59 -1.55 0.70
C ARG A 120 -8.00 -1.05 -0.60
N TYR A 121 -8.70 -1.30 -1.70
CA TYR A 121 -8.35 -0.81 -3.02
C TYR A 121 -9.57 -0.23 -3.70
N GLN A 122 -9.46 1.01 -4.17
CA GLN A 122 -10.51 1.68 -4.95
C GLN A 122 -10.02 1.79 -6.38
N ALA A 123 -10.39 0.80 -7.20
CA ALA A 123 -9.95 0.71 -8.59
C ALA A 123 -10.36 1.93 -9.44
N ALA A 124 -11.48 2.58 -9.13
CA ALA A 124 -11.96 3.76 -9.84
C ALA A 124 -11.09 5.02 -9.59
N GLU A 125 -10.59 5.20 -8.36
CA GLU A 125 -9.74 6.34 -7.99
C GLU A 125 -8.25 6.03 -8.12
N GLY A 126 -7.91 4.74 -8.24
CA GLY A 126 -6.52 4.29 -8.19
C GLY A 126 -5.88 4.50 -6.82
N THR A 127 -6.67 4.50 -5.74
CA THR A 127 -6.20 4.73 -4.37
C THR A 127 -6.28 3.45 -3.56
N PHE A 128 -5.41 3.31 -2.56
CA PHE A 128 -5.42 2.19 -1.63
C PHE A 128 -5.15 2.64 -0.21
N LYS A 129 -5.65 1.84 0.73
CA LYS A 129 -5.43 2.04 2.16
C LYS A 129 -5.09 0.72 2.83
N MET A 130 -4.00 0.72 3.57
CA MET A 130 -3.58 -0.40 4.41
C MET A 130 -3.64 0.05 5.86
N SER A 131 -4.25 -0.74 6.72
CA SER A 131 -4.37 -0.39 8.14
C SER A 131 -4.27 -1.62 9.01
N GLY A 132 -3.77 -1.44 10.23
CA GLY A 132 -3.57 -2.54 11.15
C GLY A 132 -3.14 -2.07 12.52
N SER A 133 -2.59 -3.00 13.30
CA SER A 133 -2.02 -2.70 14.61
C SER A 133 -0.55 -3.13 14.66
N TYR A 134 0.20 -2.56 15.59
CA TYR A 134 1.58 -2.92 15.90
C TYR A 134 1.84 -2.82 17.40
N GLY A 135 2.93 -3.43 17.84
CA GLY A 135 3.38 -3.35 19.23
C GLY A 135 4.73 -4.01 19.43
N ALA A 136 5.20 -3.96 20.68
CA ALA A 136 6.35 -4.75 21.07
C ALA A 136 5.98 -6.24 20.96
N PRO A 137 6.93 -7.11 20.58
CA PRO A 137 6.74 -8.55 20.68
C PRO A 137 6.36 -8.83 22.13
N ARG A 138 5.17 -9.42 22.34
CA ARG A 138 4.77 -9.80 23.69
C ARG A 138 5.87 -10.70 24.22
N HIS A 139 6.58 -10.25 25.25
CA HIS A 139 7.24 -11.17 26.15
C HIS A 139 6.13 -12.11 26.63
N MET A 140 6.06 -13.30 26.06
CA MET A 140 5.28 -14.38 26.64
C MET A 140 5.92 -14.61 28.00
N SER A 141 5.42 -13.93 29.03
CA SER A 141 5.54 -14.44 30.38
C SER A 141 4.94 -15.84 30.34
N LYS A 142 5.84 -16.83 30.35
CA LYS A 142 5.51 -18.24 30.55
C LYS A 142 4.69 -18.39 31.82
#